data_AF-A0A6L9MDW3-F1
#
_entry.id   AF-A0A6L9MDW3-F1
#
_cell.length_a   1.000
_cell.length_b   1.000
_cell.length_c   1.000
_cell.angle_alpha   90.00
_cell.angle_beta   90.00
_cell.angle_gamma   90.00
#
_symmetry.space_group_name_H-M   'P 1'
#
loop_
_entity.id
_entity.type
_entity.pdbx_description
1 polymer ?
#
loop_
_entity_poly.entity_id
_entity_poly.type
_entity_poly.pdbx_seq_one_letter_code
_entity_poly.pdbx_strand_id
1 'polypeptide(L)'
;MFVSQAFAQTESPDVLLPPASPAPSTHGEIYVEEGHEGGFPPFETEYFPSQLLWLAITFGIFYLVLKKVILPRIAGILENRRDRIALDLEAADRMRADADEAQAAYEQELTEARDRAHGIALEAKESARTDAESERKRIDGELDGKLGAAQVRIDDIKREALKDVGSIAEEATDAILREVARIEAPREEIAGAVTAVRS
;
A
#
# COMPACT_ATOMS: atom_id res chain seq x y z
N MET A 1 20.52 -20.11 53.36
CA MET A 1 21.68 -19.28 52.98
C MET A 1 21.28 -17.83 53.15
N PHE A 2 21.90 -16.98 53.95
CA PHE A 2 22.87 -17.10 55.04
C PHE A 2 22.54 -15.93 55.97
N VAL A 3 22.51 -16.23 57.27
CA VAL A 3 22.54 -15.24 58.35
C VAL A 3 23.99 -14.75 58.47
N SER A 4 24.22 -13.45 58.62
CA SER A 4 25.49 -12.91 59.12
C SER A 4 25.16 -11.69 59.98
N GLN A 5 25.08 -11.85 61.30
CA GLN A 5 26.18 -11.82 62.27
C GLN A 5 26.83 -10.43 62.32
N ALA A 6 26.37 -9.65 63.31
CA ALA A 6 27.03 -8.46 63.80
C ALA A 6 28.33 -8.89 64.49
N PHE A 7 29.48 -8.52 63.92
CA PHE A 7 30.76 -8.63 64.60
C PHE A 7 30.94 -7.43 65.52
N ALA A 8 30.91 -7.74 66.82
CA ALA A 8 31.50 -6.93 67.85
C ALA A 8 33.01 -6.81 67.60
N GLN A 9 33.55 -5.60 67.66
CA GLN A 9 34.98 -5.36 67.77
C GLN A 9 35.25 -4.67 69.10
N THR A 10 35.72 -5.48 70.04
CA THR A 10 36.44 -5.07 71.24
C THR A 10 37.93 -5.22 70.96
N GLU A 11 38.71 -4.15 71.09
CA GLU A 11 40.11 -4.26 71.45
C GLU A 11 40.54 -3.04 72.29
N SER A 12 40.99 -3.35 73.50
CA SER A 12 41.51 -2.53 74.60
C SER A 12 42.94 -2.01 74.29
N PRO A 13 43.59 -1.11 75.07
CA PRO A 13 44.04 -1.46 76.42
C PRO A 13 44.11 -0.33 77.48
N ASP A 14 44.15 -0.81 78.71
CA ASP A 14 44.45 -0.18 79.99
C ASP A 14 45.39 1.04 80.00
N VAL A 15 44.93 2.10 80.69
CA VAL A 15 45.79 2.96 81.51
C VAL A 15 45.13 3.18 82.88
N LEU A 16 45.56 2.38 83.84
CA LEU A 16 45.92 2.69 85.25
C LEU A 16 45.05 3.67 86.09
N LEU A 17 44.23 3.08 87.00
CA LEU A 17 43.92 3.41 88.44
C LEU A 17 43.69 4.87 88.91
N PRO A 18 42.73 5.17 89.83
CA PRO A 18 42.60 4.54 91.17
C PRO A 18 41.15 4.21 91.66
N PRO A 19 40.98 3.49 92.79
CA PRO A 19 39.68 3.05 93.29
C PRO A 19 38.93 4.09 94.16
N ALA A 20 37.61 4.03 94.02
CA ALA A 20 36.54 4.42 94.95
C ALA A 20 36.36 5.92 95.29
N SER A 21 35.31 6.50 94.70
CA SER A 21 34.43 7.43 95.41
C SER A 21 32.99 6.93 95.28
N PRO A 22 32.19 7.01 96.36
CA PRO A 22 30.85 6.44 96.39
C PRO A 22 29.96 7.16 95.37
N ALA A 23 29.09 6.41 94.70
CA ALA A 23 28.07 6.98 93.84
C ALA A 23 27.29 8.07 94.60
N PRO A 24 27.22 9.32 94.09
CA PRO A 24 26.15 10.20 94.51
C PRO A 24 24.87 9.62 93.91
N SER A 25 24.10 9.02 94.82
CA SER A 25 22.64 9.01 94.83
C SER A 25 22.03 10.03 93.86
N THR A 26 21.06 9.55 93.09
CA THR A 26 19.99 10.30 92.43
C THR A 26 19.63 11.55 93.24
N HIS A 27 20.27 12.68 92.94
CA HIS A 27 19.84 13.97 93.43
C HIS A 27 18.85 14.49 92.40
N GLY A 28 17.59 14.05 92.59
CA GLY A 28 16.48 14.97 92.41
C GLY A 28 16.64 16.06 93.45
N GLU A 29 17.53 17.02 93.19
CA GLU A 29 17.55 18.28 93.90
C GLU A 29 16.42 19.12 93.31
N ILE A 30 15.32 19.15 94.04
CA ILE A 30 14.34 20.20 93.93
C ILE A 30 15.04 21.46 94.46
N TYR A 31 15.57 22.28 93.55
CA TYR A 31 15.91 23.66 93.87
C TYR A 31 14.59 24.40 94.12
N VAL A 32 14.20 24.52 95.39
CA VAL A 32 13.22 25.50 95.85
C VAL A 32 14.03 26.67 96.42
N GLU A 33 14.23 27.71 95.61
CA GLU A 33 14.45 29.07 96.11
C GLU A 33 13.27 29.95 95.69
N GLU A 34 12.95 30.89 96.57
CA GLU A 34 11.69 31.60 96.69
C GLU A 34 11.31 32.44 95.46
N GLY A 35 10.03 32.34 95.07
CA GLY A 35 9.25 33.49 94.58
C GLY A 35 9.45 33.94 93.14
N HIS A 36 9.05 33.12 92.17
CA HIS A 36 8.48 33.62 90.90
C HIS A 36 7.25 32.78 90.53
N GLU A 37 6.07 33.41 90.46
CA GLU A 37 4.90 32.85 89.77
C GLU A 37 5.27 32.68 88.28
N GLY A 38 5.63 31.48 87.86
CA GLY A 38 5.98 31.15 86.48
C GLY A 38 5.59 29.70 86.17
N GLY A 39 4.89 29.50 85.06
CA GLY A 39 4.31 28.20 84.67
C GLY A 39 5.36 27.18 84.23
N PHE A 40 4.90 26.03 83.72
CA PHE A 40 5.79 25.01 83.14
C PHE A 40 6.73 25.66 82.11
N PRO A 41 8.07 25.48 82.20
CA PRO A 41 9.07 26.25 81.45
C PRO A 41 8.85 26.39 79.92
N PRO A 42 8.33 25.38 79.20
CA PRO A 42 8.06 25.52 77.76
C PRO A 42 6.75 26.28 77.42
N PHE A 43 5.94 26.68 78.40
CA PHE A 43 4.73 27.51 78.22
C PHE A 43 4.90 28.95 78.73
N GLU A 44 6.13 29.36 79.04
CA GLU A 44 6.44 30.75 79.34
C GLU A 44 6.20 31.62 78.10
N THR A 45 5.09 32.36 78.12
CA THR A 45 4.56 33.13 76.96
C THR A 45 5.48 34.30 76.58
N GLU A 46 6.44 34.65 77.44
CA GLU A 46 7.43 35.71 77.21
C GLU A 46 8.30 35.46 75.96
N TYR A 47 8.57 34.20 75.59
CA TYR A 47 9.40 33.86 74.42
C TYR A 47 8.61 33.67 73.12
N PHE A 48 7.27 33.54 73.19
CA PHE A 48 6.43 33.32 72.01
C PHE A 48 6.54 34.45 70.97
N PRO A 49 6.59 35.74 71.33
CA PRO A 49 6.78 36.81 70.35
C PRO A 49 8.08 36.67 69.54
N SER A 50 9.18 36.28 70.18
CA SER A 50 10.48 36.08 69.52
C SER A 50 10.45 34.86 68.59
N GLN A 51 9.84 33.76 69.02
CA GLN A 51 9.65 32.56 68.19
C GLN A 51 8.76 32.86 66.98
N LEU A 52 7.65 33.58 67.17
CA LEU A 52 6.76 33.99 66.09
C LEU A 52 7.43 34.98 65.12
N LEU A 53 8.27 35.89 65.63
CA LEU A 53 9.06 36.80 64.79
C LEU A 53 10.04 36.01 63.90
N TRP A 54 10.83 35.10 64.48
CA TRP A 54 11.76 34.27 63.71
C TRP A 54 11.05 33.31 62.76
N LEU A 55 9.93 32.74 63.16
CA LEU A 55 9.06 31.95 62.29
C LEU A 55 8.59 32.78 61.09
N ALA A 56 8.09 33.99 61.32
CA ALA A 56 7.62 34.88 60.26
C ALA A 56 8.76 35.27 59.29
N ILE A 57 9.96 35.56 59.82
CA ILE A 57 11.14 35.89 59.00
C ILE A 57 11.55 34.69 58.13
N THR A 58 11.76 33.53 58.74
CA THR A 58 12.21 32.32 58.03
C THR A 58 11.17 31.82 57.04
N PHE A 59 9.90 31.79 57.43
CA PHE A 59 8.78 31.46 56.55
C PHE A 59 8.62 32.47 55.42
N GLY A 60 8.77 33.77 55.70
CA GLY A 60 8.72 34.83 54.69
C GLY A 60 9.81 34.67 53.64
N ILE A 61 11.06 34.43 54.07
CA ILE A 61 12.18 34.15 53.16
C ILE A 61 11.91 32.90 52.33
N PHE A 62 11.48 31.80 52.96
CA PHE A 62 11.14 30.56 52.26
C PHE A 62 10.02 30.76 51.24
N TYR A 63 8.96 31.49 51.61
CA TYR A 63 7.85 31.82 50.73
C TYR A 63 8.31 32.63 49.51
N LEU A 64 9.19 33.61 49.71
CA LEU A 64 9.76 34.40 48.61
C LEU A 64 10.58 33.53 47.65
N VAL A 65 11.38 32.59 48.17
CA VAL A 65 12.12 31.63 47.35
C VAL A 65 11.16 30.75 46.54
N LEU A 66 10.12 30.21 47.18
CA LEU A 66 9.13 29.37 46.51
C LEU A 66 8.44 30.15 45.38
N LYS A 67 7.96 31.36 45.68
CA LYS A 67 7.27 32.25 44.73
C LYS A 67 8.15 32.68 43.56
N LYS A 68 9.40 33.08 43.81
CA LYS A 68 10.28 33.63 42.77
C LYS A 68 11.12 32.60 42.03
N VAL A 69 11.37 31.43 42.59
CA VAL A 69 12.31 30.45 42.00
C VAL A 69 11.62 29.14 41.65
N ILE A 70 10.88 28.54 42.59
CA ILE A 70 10.36 27.18 42.40
C ILE A 70 9.12 27.18 41.50
N LEU A 71 8.14 28.04 41.77
CA LEU A 71 6.93 28.18 40.95
C LEU A 71 7.23 28.48 39.47
N PRO A 72 8.06 29.49 39.12
CA PRO A 72 8.34 29.78 37.72
C PRO A 72 9.10 28.64 37.02
N ARG A 73 9.96 27.90 37.72
CA ARG A 73 10.63 26.72 37.15
C ARG A 73 9.63 25.61 36.80
N ILE A 74 8.68 25.32 37.68
CA ILE A 74 7.65 24.30 37.43
C ILE A 74 6.72 24.76 36.30
N ALA A 75 6.32 26.03 36.30
CA ALA A 75 5.51 26.60 35.23
C ALA A 75 6.21 26.49 33.87
N GLY A 76 7.50 26.82 33.79
CA GLY A 76 8.28 26.68 32.56
C GLY A 76 8.40 25.23 32.06
N ILE A 77 8.51 24.24 32.94
CA ILE A 77 8.52 22.82 32.54
C ILE A 77 7.15 22.40 32.00
N LEU A 78 6.07 22.82 32.66
CA LEU A 78 4.72 22.48 32.21
C LEU A 78 4.41 23.11 30.85
N GLU A 79 4.81 24.36 30.64
CA GLU A 79 4.63 25.04 29.36
C GLU A 79 5.44 24.37 28.24
N ASN A 80 6.74 24.10 28.46
CA ASN A 80 7.56 23.39 27.47
C ASN A 80 6.96 22.02 27.08
N ARG A 81 6.37 21.29 28.04
CA ARG A 81 5.70 20.01 27.73
C ARG A 81 4.43 20.22 26.92
N ARG A 82 3.63 21.22 27.26
CA ARG A 82 2.41 21.57 26.53
C ARG A 82 2.74 21.99 25.10
N ASP A 83 3.73 22.87 24.93
CA ASP A 83 4.19 23.33 23.63
C ASP A 83 4.70 22.15 22.80
N ARG A 84 5.50 21.26 23.39
CA ARG A 84 5.99 20.09 22.66
C ARG A 84 4.88 19.15 22.24
N ILE A 85 3.91 18.88 23.12
CA ILE A 85 2.74 18.07 22.77
C ILE A 85 1.91 18.74 21.67
N ALA A 86 1.71 20.05 21.73
CA ALA A 86 0.98 20.80 20.71
C ALA A 86 1.69 20.74 19.36
N LEU A 87 3.02 20.93 19.34
CA LEU A 87 3.84 20.80 18.14
C LEU A 87 3.82 19.38 17.58
N ASP A 88 3.94 18.36 18.43
CA ASP A 88 3.90 16.96 18.02
C ASP A 88 2.52 16.60 17.42
N LEU A 89 1.43 17.12 18.01
CA LEU A 89 0.07 16.91 17.51
C LEU A 89 -0.16 17.62 16.17
N GLU A 90 0.29 18.87 16.04
CA GLU A 90 0.20 19.62 14.77
C GLU A 90 1.04 18.95 13.66
N ALA A 91 2.22 18.42 14.00
CA ALA A 91 3.03 17.66 13.06
C ALA A 91 2.34 16.35 12.65
N ALA A 92 1.74 15.63 13.59
CA ALA A 92 0.98 14.41 13.31
C ALA A 92 -0.25 14.68 12.43
N ASP A 93 -1.00 15.74 12.72
CA ASP A 93 -2.17 16.14 11.92
C ASP A 93 -1.76 16.55 10.50
N ARG A 94 -0.65 17.27 10.33
CA ARG A 94 -0.08 17.57 9.00
C ARG A 94 0.32 16.31 8.25
N MET A 95 1.10 15.42 8.89
CA MET A 95 1.51 14.16 8.27
C MET A 95 0.31 13.30 7.87
N ARG A 96 -0.76 13.31 8.67
CA ARG A 96 -2.00 12.63 8.34
C ARG A 96 -2.70 13.27 7.15
N ALA A 97 -2.82 14.59 7.12
CA ALA A 97 -3.40 15.31 5.99
C ALA A 97 -2.63 15.04 4.68
N ASP A 98 -1.30 15.10 4.72
CA ASP A 98 -0.44 14.82 3.57
C ASP A 98 -0.60 13.36 3.10
N ALA A 99 -0.73 12.41 4.03
CA ALA A 99 -0.95 11.00 3.70
C ALA A 99 -2.34 10.76 3.09
N ASP A 100 -3.38 11.39 3.65
CA ASP A 100 -4.76 11.31 3.14
C ASP A 100 -4.85 11.94 1.73
N GLU A 101 -4.17 13.07 1.50
CA GLU A 101 -4.07 13.71 0.17
C GLU A 101 -3.31 12.82 -0.83
N ALA A 102 -2.17 12.26 -0.44
CA ALA A 102 -1.40 11.36 -1.28
C ALA A 102 -2.18 10.08 -1.62
N GLN A 103 -2.94 9.55 -0.66
CA GLN A 103 -3.81 8.40 -0.89
C GLN A 103 -4.94 8.74 -1.88
N ALA A 104 -5.60 9.89 -1.71
CA ALA A 104 -6.65 10.33 -2.62
C ALA A 104 -6.12 10.53 -4.05
N ALA A 105 -4.95 11.16 -4.20
CA ALA A 105 -4.30 11.32 -5.49
C ALA A 105 -3.95 9.96 -6.14
N TYR A 106 -3.39 9.03 -5.35
CA TYR A 106 -3.07 7.69 -5.83
C TYR A 106 -4.31 6.91 -6.29
N GLU A 107 -5.41 6.96 -5.52
CA GLU A 107 -6.68 6.31 -5.87
C GLU A 107 -7.31 6.92 -7.14
N GLN A 108 -7.21 8.24 -7.30
CA GLN A 108 -7.65 8.93 -8.51
C GLN A 108 -6.82 8.52 -9.72
N GLU A 109 -5.48 8.55 -9.62
CA GLU A 109 -4.58 8.13 -10.71
C GLU A 109 -4.80 6.67 -11.11
N LEU A 110 -5.03 5.79 -10.13
CA LEU A 110 -5.30 4.38 -10.38
C LEU A 110 -6.63 4.18 -11.12
N THR A 111 -7.67 4.93 -10.72
CA THR A 111 -8.98 4.88 -11.39
C THR A 111 -8.86 5.40 -12.81
N GLU A 112 -8.21 6.55 -13.02
CA GLU A 112 -8.00 7.12 -14.34
C GLU A 112 -7.15 6.21 -15.24
N ALA A 113 -6.12 5.57 -14.69
CA ALA A 113 -5.30 4.60 -15.43
C ALA A 113 -6.11 3.36 -15.85
N ARG A 114 -7.00 2.86 -14.98
CA ARG A 114 -7.93 1.77 -15.33
C ARG A 114 -8.90 2.17 -16.42
N ASP A 115 -9.49 3.35 -16.32
CA ASP A 115 -10.42 3.86 -17.32
C ASP A 115 -9.75 4.06 -18.68
N ARG A 116 -8.53 4.63 -18.70
CA ARG A 116 -7.72 4.74 -19.92
C ARG A 116 -7.39 3.36 -20.51
N ALA A 117 -6.99 2.40 -19.69
CA ALA A 117 -6.71 1.04 -20.15
C ALA A 117 -7.94 0.36 -20.74
N HIS A 118 -9.11 0.52 -20.11
CA HIS A 118 -10.39 0.03 -20.63
C HIS A 118 -10.76 0.73 -21.96
N GLY A 119 -10.56 2.04 -22.06
CA GLY A 119 -10.77 2.80 -23.29
C GLY A 119 -9.90 2.29 -24.44
N ILE A 120 -8.59 2.13 -24.20
CA ILE A 120 -7.64 1.59 -25.19
C ILE A 120 -8.04 0.17 -25.61
N ALA A 121 -8.43 -0.69 -24.67
CA ALA A 121 -8.84 -2.06 -24.99
C ALA A 121 -10.11 -2.10 -25.86
N LEU A 122 -11.08 -1.23 -25.58
CA LEU A 122 -12.30 -1.12 -26.39
C LEU A 122 -12.00 -0.56 -27.79
N GLU A 123 -11.20 0.49 -27.88
CA GLU A 123 -10.79 1.09 -29.16
C GLU A 123 -10.01 0.09 -30.01
N ALA A 124 -9.03 -0.61 -29.43
CA ALA A 124 -8.26 -1.63 -30.12
C ALA A 124 -9.15 -2.77 -30.63
N LYS A 125 -10.13 -3.21 -29.83
CA LYS A 125 -11.08 -4.25 -30.24
C LYS A 125 -11.99 -3.79 -31.38
N GLU A 126 -12.47 -2.55 -31.33
CA GLU A 126 -13.34 -1.99 -32.37
C GLU A 126 -12.57 -1.78 -33.68
N SER A 127 -11.34 -1.25 -33.59
CA SER A 127 -10.43 -1.12 -34.73
C SER A 127 -10.11 -2.47 -35.36
N ALA A 128 -9.72 -3.47 -34.55
CA ALA A 128 -9.45 -4.82 -35.04
C ALA A 128 -10.68 -5.48 -35.68
N ARG A 129 -11.88 -5.24 -35.15
CA ARG A 129 -13.14 -5.72 -35.77
C ARG A 129 -13.34 -5.07 -37.14
N THR A 130 -13.19 -3.75 -37.22
CA THR A 130 -13.36 -2.98 -38.46
C THR A 130 -12.37 -3.43 -39.53
N ASP A 131 -11.09 -3.58 -39.15
CA ASP A 131 -10.04 -4.06 -40.04
C ASP A 131 -10.35 -5.48 -40.54
N ALA A 132 -10.75 -6.39 -39.64
CA ALA A 132 -11.13 -7.76 -40.01
C ALA A 132 -12.35 -7.81 -40.94
N GLU A 133 -13.35 -6.95 -40.75
CA GLU A 133 -14.50 -6.84 -41.66
C GLU A 133 -14.11 -6.29 -43.03
N SER A 134 -13.22 -5.31 -43.06
CA SER A 134 -12.71 -4.73 -44.32
C SER A 134 -11.91 -5.76 -45.13
N GLU A 135 -11.05 -6.51 -44.46
CA GLU A 135 -10.21 -7.52 -45.07
C GLU A 135 -11.04 -8.73 -45.54
N ARG A 136 -12.04 -9.14 -44.76
CA ARG A 136 -13.03 -10.15 -45.20
C ARG A 136 -13.72 -9.71 -46.48
N LYS A 137 -14.27 -8.50 -46.52
CA LYS A 137 -14.95 -7.98 -47.73
C LYS A 137 -14.01 -7.92 -48.94
N ARG A 138 -12.74 -7.54 -48.73
CA ARG A 138 -11.72 -7.54 -49.79
C ARG A 138 -11.46 -8.94 -50.33
N ILE A 139 -11.23 -9.91 -49.44
CA ILE A 139 -10.97 -11.31 -49.79
C ILE A 139 -12.20 -11.92 -50.49
N ASP A 140 -13.41 -11.68 -49.97
CA ASP A 140 -14.66 -12.18 -50.56
C ASP A 140 -14.83 -11.64 -51.99
N GLY A 141 -14.57 -10.35 -52.22
CA GLY A 141 -14.60 -9.77 -53.56
C GLY A 141 -13.54 -10.35 -54.51
N GLU A 142 -12.33 -10.62 -54.02
CA GLU A 142 -11.29 -11.30 -54.81
C GLU A 142 -11.67 -12.76 -55.14
N LEU A 143 -12.29 -13.47 -54.20
CA LEU A 143 -12.77 -14.83 -54.40
C LEU A 143 -13.89 -14.87 -55.44
N ASP A 144 -14.87 -13.97 -55.34
CA ASP A 144 -15.95 -13.86 -56.33
C ASP A 144 -15.40 -13.56 -57.73
N GLY A 145 -14.41 -12.67 -57.84
CA GLY A 145 -13.72 -12.40 -59.10
C GLY A 145 -12.99 -13.63 -59.66
N LYS A 146 -12.28 -14.38 -58.81
CA LYS A 146 -11.58 -15.62 -59.21
C LYS A 146 -12.57 -16.71 -59.63
N LEU A 147 -13.69 -16.85 -58.92
CA LEU A 147 -14.76 -17.78 -59.25
C LEU A 147 -15.40 -17.44 -60.60
N GLY A 148 -15.73 -16.16 -60.83
CA GLY A 148 -16.26 -15.69 -62.12
C GLY A 148 -15.29 -15.97 -63.28
N ALA A 149 -14.00 -15.65 -63.10
CA ALA A 149 -12.98 -15.92 -64.12
C ALA A 149 -12.77 -17.43 -64.37
N ALA A 150 -12.85 -18.25 -63.33
CA ALA A 150 -12.77 -19.71 -63.46
C ALA A 150 -13.99 -20.26 -64.22
N GLN A 151 -15.19 -19.76 -63.93
CA GLN A 151 -16.41 -20.16 -64.61
C GLN A 151 -16.36 -19.87 -66.12
N VAL A 152 -15.91 -18.65 -66.51
CA VAL A 152 -15.72 -18.29 -67.92
C VAL A 152 -14.72 -19.24 -68.60
N ARG A 153 -13.57 -19.52 -67.96
CA ARG A 153 -12.59 -20.47 -68.53
C ARG A 153 -13.16 -21.87 -68.69
N ILE A 154 -13.94 -22.35 -67.73
CA ILE A 154 -14.59 -23.67 -67.81
C ILE A 154 -15.58 -23.70 -68.97
N ASP A 155 -16.38 -22.65 -69.15
CA ASP A 155 -17.36 -22.58 -70.24
C ASP A 155 -16.69 -22.49 -71.61
N ASP A 156 -15.57 -21.78 -71.73
CA ASP A 156 -14.79 -21.70 -72.96
C ASP A 156 -14.13 -23.05 -73.30
N ILE A 157 -13.49 -23.71 -72.34
CA ILE A 157 -12.92 -25.06 -72.53
C ILE A 157 -14.01 -26.06 -72.94
N LYS A 158 -15.18 -25.99 -72.28
CA LYS A 158 -16.33 -26.83 -72.62
C LYS A 158 -16.81 -26.57 -74.04
N ARG A 159 -16.88 -25.31 -74.48
CA ARG A 159 -17.30 -24.95 -75.83
C ARG A 159 -16.31 -25.47 -76.88
N GLU A 160 -15.00 -25.34 -76.63
CA GLU A 160 -13.97 -25.83 -77.54
C GLU A 160 -13.98 -27.36 -77.61
N ALA A 161 -14.04 -28.05 -76.47
CA ALA A 161 -14.13 -29.52 -76.43
C ALA A 161 -15.37 -30.04 -77.19
N LEU A 162 -16.53 -29.39 -77.03
CA LEU A 162 -17.75 -29.79 -77.75
C LEU A 162 -17.68 -29.52 -79.26
N LYS A 163 -16.88 -28.55 -79.71
CA LYS A 163 -16.64 -28.29 -81.13
C LYS A 163 -15.81 -29.41 -81.75
N ASP A 164 -14.77 -29.86 -81.04
CA ASP A 164 -13.87 -30.93 -81.51
C ASP A 164 -14.58 -32.29 -81.60
N VAL A 165 -15.56 -32.55 -80.73
CA VAL A 165 -16.35 -33.80 -80.74
C VAL A 165 -17.04 -34.05 -82.10
N GLY A 166 -17.47 -33.00 -82.80
CA GLY A 166 -18.09 -33.14 -84.13
C GLY A 166 -17.12 -33.74 -85.16
N SER A 167 -15.90 -33.20 -85.22
CA SER A 167 -14.86 -33.71 -86.13
C SER A 167 -14.44 -35.13 -85.76
N ILE A 168 -14.29 -35.41 -84.46
CA ILE A 168 -13.92 -36.76 -83.98
C ILE A 168 -15.04 -37.77 -84.31
N ALA A 169 -16.30 -37.38 -84.18
CA ALA A 169 -17.43 -38.23 -84.52
C ALA A 169 -17.51 -38.51 -86.03
N GLU A 170 -17.26 -37.51 -86.88
CA GLU A 170 -17.18 -37.68 -88.35
C GLU A 170 -16.02 -38.62 -88.74
N GLU A 171 -14.83 -38.41 -88.17
CA GLU A 171 -13.64 -39.24 -88.41
C GLU A 171 -13.85 -40.69 -87.93
N ALA A 172 -14.43 -40.88 -86.74
CA ALA A 172 -14.75 -42.21 -86.22
C ALA A 172 -15.81 -42.91 -87.09
N THR A 173 -16.82 -42.18 -87.56
CA THR A 173 -17.87 -42.74 -88.43
C THR A 173 -17.31 -43.15 -89.78
N ASP A 174 -16.46 -42.34 -90.40
CA ASP A 174 -15.75 -42.68 -91.65
C ASP A 174 -14.86 -43.93 -91.47
N ALA A 175 -14.10 -44.00 -90.37
CA ALA A 175 -13.25 -45.16 -90.08
C ALA A 175 -14.07 -46.45 -89.90
N ILE A 176 -15.20 -46.39 -89.18
CA ILE A 176 -16.10 -47.54 -88.99
C ILE A 176 -16.74 -47.96 -90.32
N LEU A 177 -17.18 -47.00 -91.15
CA LEU A 177 -17.82 -47.30 -92.44
C LEU A 177 -16.87 -47.99 -93.41
N ARG A 178 -15.59 -47.56 -93.43
CA ARG A 178 -14.53 -48.17 -94.24
C ARG A 178 -14.15 -49.56 -93.75
N GLU A 179 -13.90 -49.72 -92.45
CA GLU A 179 -13.35 -50.96 -91.90
C GLU A 179 -14.41 -52.05 -91.73
N VAL A 180 -15.60 -51.69 -91.24
CA VAL A 180 -16.66 -52.65 -90.87
C VAL A 180 -17.67 -52.84 -92.00
N ALA A 181 -18.19 -51.75 -92.57
CA ALA A 181 -19.24 -51.83 -93.59
C ALA A 181 -18.67 -51.97 -95.01
N ARG A 182 -17.38 -51.65 -95.23
CA ARG A 182 -16.72 -51.57 -96.54
C ARG A 182 -17.47 -50.70 -97.55
N ILE A 183 -18.11 -49.63 -97.06
CA ILE A 183 -18.82 -48.64 -97.88
C ILE A 183 -17.99 -47.36 -97.91
N GLU A 184 -17.77 -46.81 -99.10
CA GLU A 184 -17.20 -45.47 -99.26
C GLU A 184 -18.33 -44.47 -99.46
N ALA A 185 -18.51 -43.57 -98.49
CA ALA A 185 -19.45 -42.46 -98.57
C ALA A 185 -18.69 -41.14 -98.70
N PRO A 186 -19.22 -40.16 -99.46
CA PRO A 186 -18.64 -38.83 -99.55
C PRO A 186 -18.70 -38.12 -98.18
N ARG A 187 -17.64 -37.38 -97.84
CA ARG A 187 -17.50 -36.69 -96.54
C ARG A 187 -18.68 -35.77 -96.20
N GLU A 188 -19.30 -35.13 -97.19
CA GLU A 188 -20.47 -34.27 -96.98
C GLU A 188 -21.69 -35.03 -96.45
N GLU A 189 -21.88 -36.29 -96.87
CA GLU A 189 -23.03 -37.11 -96.47
C GLU A 189 -22.86 -37.64 -95.04
N ILE A 190 -21.61 -38.01 -94.66
CA ILE A 190 -21.23 -38.39 -93.30
C ILE A 190 -21.38 -37.19 -92.34
N ALA A 191 -20.84 -36.01 -92.72
CA ALA A 191 -20.98 -34.79 -91.93
C ALA A 191 -22.46 -34.38 -91.77
N GLY A 192 -23.26 -34.48 -92.83
CA GLY A 192 -24.70 -34.25 -92.79
C GLY A 192 -25.44 -35.19 -91.82
N ALA A 193 -25.12 -36.49 -91.84
CA ALA A 193 -25.73 -37.49 -90.96
C ALA A 193 -25.32 -37.30 -89.48
N VAL A 194 -24.04 -37.05 -89.20
CA VAL A 194 -23.55 -36.77 -87.84
C VAL A 194 -24.18 -35.49 -87.28
N THR A 195 -24.32 -34.46 -88.12
CA THR A 195 -24.94 -33.18 -87.71
C THR A 195 -26.44 -33.33 -87.46
N ALA A 196 -27.15 -34.14 -88.24
CA ALA A 196 -28.58 -34.41 -88.07
C ALA A 196 -28.93 -35.17 -86.78
N VAL A 197 -27.97 -35.93 -86.23
CA VAL A 197 -28.12 -36.60 -84.92
C VAL A 197 -27.71 -35.69 -83.75
N ARG A 198 -26.86 -34.69 -84.01
CA ARG A 198 -26.35 -33.72 -83.01
C ARG A 198 -27.35 -32.59 -82.70
N SER A 199 -28.23 -32.23 -83.64
CA SER A 199 -29.30 -31.23 -83.45
C SER A 199 -30.44 -31.77 -82.61
#